data_AF-A0A529XHQ2-F1
#
_entry.id   AF-A0A529XHQ2-F1
#
_cell.length_a   1.000
_cell.length_b   1.000
_cell.length_c   1.000
_cell.angle_alpha   90.00
_cell.angle_beta   90.00
_cell.angle_gamma   90.00
#
_symmetry.space_group_name_H-M   'P 1'
#
loop_
_entity.id
_entity.type
_entity.pdbx_description
1 polymer ?
#
loop_
_entity_poly.entity_id
_entity_poly.type
_entity_poly.pdbx_seq_one_letter_code
_entity_poly.pdbx_strand_id
1 'polypeptide(L)' 'MSKVAIVTGGTRGIGAAISAALKNAGYSVAANYAGNDEAAQKFKAETGIPVYK' A
#
# COMPACT_ATOMS: atom_id res chain seq x y z
N MET A 1 17.87 -2.51 9.48
CA MET A 1 17.28 -1.63 8.45
C MET A 1 16.22 -2.41 7.69
N SER A 2 14.94 -2.14 7.95
CA SER A 2 13.83 -2.79 7.25
C SER A 2 13.82 -2.30 5.79
N LYS A 3 13.78 -3.23 4.82
CA LYS A 3 13.74 -2.81 3.40
C LYS A 3 12.41 -2.11 3.13
N VAL A 4 12.48 -0.99 2.42
CA VAL A 4 11.30 -0.20 2.05
C VAL A 4 10.87 -0.60 0.64
N ALA A 5 9.61 -0.96 0.48
CA ALA A 5 9.01 -1.31 -0.82
C ALA A 5 7.98 -0.25 -1.21
N ILE A 6 8.16 0.34 -2.39
CA ILE A 6 7.19 1.28 -2.97
C ILE A 6 6.31 0.52 -3.95
N VAL A 7 4.99 0.61 -3.78
CA VAL A 7 4.01 -0.07 -4.64
C VAL A 7 3.17 0.98 -5.36
N THR A 8 3.43 1.17 -6.65
CA THR A 8 2.62 2.06 -7.50
C THR A 8 1.30 1.39 -7.86
N GLY A 9 0.18 2.12 -7.74
CA GLY A 9 -1.15 1.53 -7.83
C GLY A 9 -1.48 0.59 -6.67
N GLY A 10 -0.78 0.71 -5.54
CA GLY A 10 -0.86 -0.19 -4.39
C GLY A 10 -2.16 -0.14 -3.60
N THR A 11 -3.12 0.68 -3.99
CA THR A 11 -4.34 0.94 -3.21
C THR A 11 -5.54 0.10 -3.64
N ARG A 12 -5.44 -0.67 -4.74
CA ARG A 12 -6.54 -1.53 -5.21
C ARG A 12 -6.05 -2.81 -5.89
N GLY A 13 -6.94 -3.79 -5.99
CA GLY A 13 -6.72 -5.03 -6.74
C GLY A 13 -5.42 -5.73 -6.32
N ILE A 14 -4.60 -6.09 -7.31
CA ILE A 14 -3.33 -6.81 -7.09
C ILE A 14 -2.33 -5.94 -6.31
N GLY A 15 -2.28 -4.63 -6.55
CA GLY A 15 -1.38 -3.72 -5.84
C GLY A 15 -1.64 -3.67 -4.34
N ALA A 16 -2.92 -3.74 -3.94
CA ALA A 16 -3.31 -3.83 -2.54
C ALA A 16 -2.88 -5.16 -1.91
N ALA A 17 -3.09 -6.27 -2.61
CA ALA A 17 -2.67 -7.60 -2.15
C ALA A 17 -1.15 -7.70 -1.97
N ILE A 18 -0.37 -7.16 -2.92
CA ILE A 18 1.11 -7.12 -2.84
C ILE A 18 1.55 -6.27 -1.64
N SER A 19 0.94 -5.09 -1.48
CA SER A 19 1.27 -4.19 -0.38
C SER A 19 0.99 -4.82 0.99
N ALA A 20 -0.14 -5.53 1.13
CA ALA A 20 -0.46 -6.28 2.34
C ALA A 20 0.52 -7.44 2.58
N ALA A 21 0.86 -8.21 1.54
CA ALA A 21 1.81 -9.31 1.64
C ALA A 21 3.22 -8.83 2.04
N LEU A 22 3.70 -7.73 1.45
CA LEU A 22 5.00 -7.14 1.79
C LEU A 22 5.03 -6.63 3.24
N LYS A 23 3.95 -6.00 3.71
CA LYS A 23 3.84 -5.58 5.11
C LYS A 23 3.86 -6.80 6.04
N ASN A 24 3.15 -7.87 5.70
CA ASN A 24 3.14 -9.11 6.49
C ASN A 24 4.51 -9.81 6.49
N ALA A 25 5.26 -9.69 5.41
CA ALA A 25 6.65 -10.16 5.32
C ALA A 25 7.65 -9.30 6.12
N GLY A 26 7.20 -8.25 6.82
CA GLY A 26 8.04 -7.39 7.66
C GLY A 26 8.73 -6.24 6.91
N TYR A 27 8.31 -5.94 5.69
CA TYR A 27 8.81 -4.78 4.93
C TYR A 27 8.01 -3.51 5.23
N SER A 28 8.69 -2.37 5.15
CA SER A 28 8.03 -1.06 5.19
C SER A 28 7.45 -0.76 3.83
N VAL A 29 6.13 -0.68 3.72
CA VAL A 29 5.45 -0.47 2.43
C VAL A 29 4.96 0.96 2.30
N ALA A 30 5.17 1.57 1.13
CA ALA A 30 4.59 2.85 0.73
C ALA A 30 3.79 2.66 -0.56
N ALA A 31 2.47 2.85 -0.50
CA ALA A 31 1.59 2.65 -1.65
C ALA A 31 1.30 3.98 -2.35
N ASN A 32 1.50 4.07 -3.67
CA ASN A 32 1.17 5.26 -4.46
C ASN A 32 -0.16 5.08 -5.21
N TYR A 33 -0.98 6.12 -5.34
CA TYR A 33 -2.23 6.10 -6.11
C TYR A 33 -2.38 7.35 -6.98
N ALA A 34 -2.98 7.20 -8.16
CA ALA A 34 -3.08 8.29 -9.13
C ALA A 34 -4.34 9.17 -9.01
N GLY A 35 -5.46 8.64 -8.51
CA GLY A 35 -6.70 9.42 -8.46
C GLY A 35 -7.93 8.74 -7.85
N ASN A 36 -7.75 7.69 -7.07
CA ASN A 36 -8.86 6.97 -6.45
C ASN A 36 -8.73 7.01 -4.92
N ASP A 37 -9.01 8.19 -4.36
CA ASP A 37 -8.85 8.52 -2.94
C ASP A 37 -9.69 7.63 -2.02
N GLU A 38 -10.90 7.24 -2.42
CA GLU A 38 -11.74 6.32 -1.64
C GLU A 38 -11.09 4.94 -1.47
N ALA A 39 -10.55 4.38 -2.56
CA ALA A 39 -9.83 3.11 -2.49
C ALA A 39 -8.55 3.22 -1.66
N ALA A 40 -7.83 4.34 -1.78
CA ALA A 40 -6.63 4.62 -1.00
C ALA A 40 -6.91 4.73 0.50
N GLN A 41 -7.99 5.41 0.89
CA GLN A 41 -8.38 5.53 2.29
C GLN A 41 -8.85 4.20 2.87
N LYS A 42 -9.68 3.44 2.14
CA LYS A 42 -10.05 2.08 2.56
C LYS A 42 -8.82 1.19 2.75
N PHE A 43 -7.91 1.22 1.78
CA PHE A 43 -6.67 0.45 1.85
C PHE A 43 -5.82 0.84 3.05
N LYS A 44 -5.62 2.15 3.30
CA LYS A 44 -4.91 2.66 4.47
C LYS A 44 -5.58 2.25 5.77
N ALA A 45 -6.91 2.28 5.85
CA ALA A 45 -7.66 1.91 7.05
C ALA A 45 -7.58 0.41 7.36
N GLU A 46 -7.70 -0.45 6.34
CA GLU A 46 -7.60 -1.91 6.51
C GLU A 46 -6.17 -2.38 6.80
N THR A 47 -5.19 -1.88 6.05
CA THR A 47 -3.82 -2.40 6.14
C THR A 47 -2.91 -1.57 7.03
N GLY A 48 -3.26 -0.32 7.34
CA GLY A 48 -2.39 0.63 8.04
C GLY A 48 -1.13 0.98 7.24
N ILE A 49 -1.16 0.84 5.91
CA ILE A 49 -0.04 1.18 5.03
C ILE A 49 -0.16 2.66 4.62
N PRO A 50 0.92 3.44 4.72
CA PRO A 50 0.90 4.83 4.26
C PRO A 50 0.69 4.87 2.75
N VAL A 51 -0.35 5.62 2.34
CA VAL A 51 -0.68 5.89 0.94
C VAL A 51 -0.26 7.30 0.56
N TYR A 52 0.34 7.45 -0.62
CA TYR A 52 0.87 8.68 -1.19
C TYR A 52 0.26 8.95 -2.57
N LYS A 53 0.18 10.21 -2.98
CA LYS A 53 -0.35 10.65 -4.27
C LYS A 53 0.78 11.09 -5.18
#